data_AF-A0A9P4TMC6-F1
#
_entry.id   AF-A0A9P4TMC6-F1
#
_cell.length_a   1.000
_cell.length_b   1.000
_cell.length_c   1.000
_cell.angle_alpha   90.00
_cell.angle_beta   90.00
_cell.angle_gamma   90.00
#
_symmetry.space_group_name_H-M   'P 1'
#
loop_
_entity.id
_entity.type
_entity.pdbx_description
1 polymer ?
#
loop_
_entity_poly.entity_id
_entity_poly.type
_entity_poly.pdbx_seq_one_letter_code
_entity_poly.pdbx_strand_id
1 'polypeptide(L)'
;MVTCSLLPKPLPADMLMVGQLLTHPLHPERDCFYSNTAHEEVDDLNDYQIKLRYKDLYSVDQEGRFLNNYGANFELGRVYRQPNLLTVKAEQMIQRTSQDSTAAFEAVCNDPDARTWIYNTVKAGKPLYIVLGITELKNAVFKRAKLQDFGASKRLNEQPIEQGAKVPKPLQRTASSDSGLGGIGHDPHISGVFGMDIRRVTAKITTPAAPHELSDLKYRWLYYDVTGSEAKEQLMIGLGQQLKANELRLMLDLSEDDVQFNLEAISKLSLDAMSAAASPMLCPSSPALRGRSPSPNPALLRSQH
;
A
#
# COMPACT_ATOMS: atom_id res chain seq x y z
N MET A 1 -2.41 -21.93 -8.04
CA MET A 1 -3.14 -20.65 -8.11
C MET A 1 -2.20 -19.57 -7.61
N VAL A 2 -1.81 -18.65 -8.49
CA VAL A 2 -0.99 -17.50 -8.10
C VAL A 2 -1.87 -16.54 -7.31
N THR A 3 -1.37 -16.05 -6.18
CA THR A 3 -2.10 -15.17 -5.29
C THR A 3 -1.54 -13.76 -5.42
N CYS A 4 -2.38 -12.78 -5.71
CA CYS A 4 -1.99 -11.38 -5.72
C CYS A 4 -1.60 -10.93 -4.31
N SER A 5 -0.47 -10.25 -4.18
CA SER A 5 -0.03 -9.66 -2.91
C SER A 5 -0.93 -8.48 -2.56
N LEU A 6 -1.39 -8.42 -1.29
CA LEU A 6 -2.22 -7.33 -0.79
C LEU A 6 -1.43 -6.01 -0.85
N LEU A 7 -2.05 -4.99 -1.45
CA LEU A 7 -1.48 -3.66 -1.52
C LEU A 7 -1.67 -2.94 -0.18
N PRO A 8 -0.67 -2.17 0.29
CA PRO A 8 -0.77 -1.42 1.53
C PRO A 8 -1.83 -0.31 1.47
N LYS A 9 -2.12 0.21 0.28
CA LYS A 9 -3.18 1.19 -0.01
C LYS A 9 -3.85 0.78 -1.33
N PRO A 10 -5.18 0.94 -1.48
CA PRO A 10 -5.83 0.61 -2.74
C PRO A 10 -5.43 1.62 -3.83
N LEU A 11 -5.28 1.12 -5.05
CA LEU A 11 -5.02 1.93 -6.25
C LEU A 11 -6.31 2.07 -7.09
N PRO A 12 -6.45 3.14 -7.89
CA PRO A 12 -7.54 3.26 -8.86
C PRO A 12 -7.54 2.09 -9.86
N ALA A 13 -8.72 1.64 -10.28
CA ALA A 13 -8.87 0.45 -11.13
C ALA A 13 -8.43 0.66 -12.58
N ASP A 14 -8.43 1.90 -13.04
CA ASP A 14 -8.01 2.35 -14.37
C ASP A 14 -6.48 2.52 -14.50
N MET A 15 -5.76 2.44 -13.39
CA MET A 15 -4.35 2.79 -13.33
C MET A 15 -3.39 1.65 -13.71
N LEU A 16 -3.88 0.41 -13.63
CA LEU A 16 -3.06 -0.79 -13.74
C LEU A 16 -3.71 -1.81 -14.67
N MET A 17 -2.91 -2.33 -15.61
CA MET A 17 -3.30 -3.41 -16.51
C MET A 17 -2.34 -4.60 -16.38
N VAL A 18 -2.83 -5.81 -16.64
CA VAL A 18 -1.96 -6.99 -16.70
C VAL A 18 -1.10 -6.89 -17.96
N GLY A 19 0.20 -7.21 -17.84
CA GLY A 19 1.20 -6.99 -18.89
C GLY A 19 1.90 -5.63 -18.83
N GLN A 20 1.45 -4.71 -17.98
CA GLN A 20 2.08 -3.39 -17.86
C GLN A 20 3.45 -3.47 -17.18
N LEU A 21 4.43 -2.78 -17.76
CA LEU A 21 5.76 -2.57 -17.21
C LEU A 21 5.78 -1.30 -16.36
N LEU A 22 6.44 -1.36 -15.20
CA LEU A 22 6.48 -0.28 -14.22
C LEU A 22 7.91 -0.04 -13.74
N THR A 23 8.24 1.20 -13.45
CA THR A 23 9.45 1.54 -12.67
C THR A 23 9.20 1.56 -11.16
N HIS A 24 7.97 1.85 -10.73
CA HIS A 24 7.59 1.84 -9.33
C HIS A 24 6.20 1.19 -9.15
N PRO A 25 6.09 0.07 -8.42
CA PRO A 25 4.83 -0.68 -8.39
C PRO A 25 3.65 0.01 -7.70
N LEU A 26 3.94 0.96 -6.81
CA LEU A 26 2.91 1.70 -6.06
C LEU A 26 2.64 3.11 -6.62
N HIS A 27 3.39 3.49 -7.65
CA HIS A 27 3.27 4.80 -8.32
C HIS A 27 3.29 4.60 -9.85
N PRO A 28 2.31 3.85 -10.40
CA PRO A 28 2.25 3.56 -11.84
C PRO A 28 2.06 4.81 -12.72
N GLU A 29 1.62 5.94 -12.16
CA GLU A 29 1.51 7.24 -12.85
C GLU A 29 2.85 7.84 -13.26
N ARG A 30 3.96 7.43 -12.65
CA ARG A 30 5.26 8.10 -12.83
C ARG A 30 5.92 7.73 -14.15
N ASP A 31 6.17 6.44 -14.35
CA ASP A 31 6.88 5.92 -15.51
C ASP A 31 6.51 4.44 -15.68
N CYS A 32 5.67 4.19 -16.67
CA CYS A 32 5.15 2.89 -17.04
C CYS A 32 5.08 2.75 -18.56
N PHE A 33 5.01 1.51 -19.01
CA PHE A 33 4.79 1.16 -20.40
C PHE A 33 3.73 0.07 -20.50
N TYR A 34 2.79 0.25 -21.43
CA TYR A 34 1.79 -0.74 -21.76
C TYR A 34 1.81 -0.97 -23.27
N SER A 35 2.01 -2.22 -23.69
CA SER A 35 2.11 -2.55 -25.10
C SER A 35 0.74 -2.49 -25.78
N ASN A 36 0.62 -1.70 -26.84
CA ASN A 36 -0.58 -1.71 -27.67
C ASN A 36 -0.65 -2.93 -28.60
N THR A 37 0.47 -3.63 -28.81
CA THR A 37 0.54 -4.77 -29.74
C THR A 37 0.39 -6.11 -29.01
N ALA A 38 1.01 -6.24 -27.83
CA ALA A 38 0.99 -7.49 -27.08
C ALA A 38 -0.23 -7.62 -26.14
N HIS A 39 -1.06 -6.58 -25.98
CA HIS A 39 -2.14 -6.64 -24.97
C HIS A 39 -3.16 -7.74 -25.23
N GLU A 40 -3.52 -8.01 -26.50
CA GLU A 40 -4.51 -9.05 -26.83
C GLU A 40 -3.97 -10.42 -26.48
N GLU A 41 -2.72 -10.71 -26.84
CA GLU A 41 -2.05 -11.96 -26.52
C GLU A 41 -1.90 -12.15 -25.00
N VAL A 42 -1.57 -11.09 -24.27
CA VAL A 42 -1.51 -11.13 -22.80
C VAL A 42 -2.89 -11.37 -22.19
N ASP A 43 -3.94 -10.76 -22.74
CA ASP A 43 -5.32 -10.93 -22.27
C ASP A 43 -5.86 -12.33 -22.51
N ASP A 44 -5.50 -12.97 -23.62
CA ASP A 44 -5.85 -14.37 -23.90
C ASP A 44 -5.20 -15.35 -22.91
N LEU A 45 -4.06 -14.97 -22.31
CA LEU A 45 -3.37 -15.74 -21.28
C LEU A 45 -3.91 -15.50 -19.85
N ASN A 46 -4.85 -14.58 -19.69
CA ASN A 46 -5.40 -14.21 -18.39
C ASN A 46 -6.58 -15.10 -17.98
N ASP A 47 -6.56 -15.57 -16.74
CA ASP A 47 -7.73 -16.14 -16.07
C ASP A 47 -8.54 -15.04 -15.38
N TYR A 48 -9.86 -15.14 -15.49
CA TYR A 48 -10.81 -14.18 -14.94
C TYR A 48 -11.67 -14.85 -13.87
N GLN A 49 -11.49 -14.41 -12.63
CA GLN A 49 -12.26 -14.93 -11.51
C GLN A 49 -13.11 -13.83 -10.89
N ILE A 50 -14.42 -14.02 -10.98
CA ILE A 50 -15.41 -13.11 -10.43
C ILE A 50 -16.06 -13.77 -9.22
N LYS A 51 -15.98 -13.12 -8.06
CA LYS A 51 -16.73 -13.53 -6.86
C LYS A 51 -17.72 -12.43 -6.49
N LEU A 52 -19.01 -12.78 -6.51
CA LEU A 52 -20.06 -11.90 -6.05
C LEU A 52 -20.19 -11.96 -4.53
N ARG A 53 -20.64 -10.86 -3.92
CA ARG A 53 -20.86 -10.73 -2.46
C ARG A 53 -19.61 -11.11 -1.66
N TYR A 54 -18.46 -10.63 -2.12
CA TYR A 54 -17.18 -10.88 -1.49
C TYR A 54 -17.16 -10.38 -0.04
N LYS A 55 -16.66 -11.20 0.87
CA LYS A 55 -16.48 -10.85 2.28
C LYS A 55 -15.17 -11.44 2.79
N ASP A 56 -14.29 -10.62 3.35
CA ASP A 56 -13.03 -11.05 3.96
C ASP A 56 -12.71 -10.23 5.22
N LEU A 57 -11.65 -10.62 5.93
CA LEU A 57 -11.15 -9.95 7.13
C LEU A 57 -9.70 -9.51 6.92
N TYR A 58 -9.46 -8.20 7.01
CA TYR A 58 -8.15 -7.59 6.82
C TYR A 58 -7.63 -7.05 8.16
N SER A 59 -6.31 -6.93 8.29
CA SER A 59 -5.66 -6.15 9.36
C SER A 59 -5.05 -4.89 8.79
N VAL A 60 -5.02 -3.83 9.60
CA VAL A 60 -4.27 -2.60 9.28
C VAL A 60 -3.22 -2.31 10.34
N ASP A 61 -2.13 -1.68 9.91
CA ASP A 61 -1.06 -1.25 10.80
C ASP A 61 -1.41 0.04 11.57
N GLN A 62 -0.43 0.59 12.30
CA GLN A 62 -0.60 1.81 13.09
C GLN A 62 -0.72 3.08 12.24
N GLU A 63 -0.43 3.02 10.95
CA GLU A 63 -0.56 4.12 10.00
C GLU A 63 -1.82 3.98 9.15
N GLY A 64 -2.57 2.88 9.35
CA GLY A 64 -3.77 2.55 8.62
C GLY A 64 -3.51 1.87 7.28
N ARG A 65 -2.32 1.32 7.02
CA ARG A 65 -2.01 0.57 5.80
C ARG A 65 -2.46 -0.88 5.96
N PHE A 66 -2.90 -1.52 4.88
CA PHE A 66 -3.26 -2.94 4.93
C PHE A 66 -2.03 -3.81 5.19
N LEU A 67 -2.17 -4.78 6.10
CA LEU A 67 -1.10 -5.67 6.52
C LEU A 67 -1.31 -7.09 6.00
N ASN A 68 -2.42 -7.73 6.40
CA ASN A 68 -2.74 -9.10 6.01
C ASN A 68 -4.22 -9.23 5.63
N ASN A 69 -4.49 -10.11 4.65
CA ASN A 69 -5.82 -10.66 4.39
C ASN A 69 -5.91 -12.06 5.01
N TYR A 70 -6.88 -12.27 5.90
CA TYR A 70 -7.11 -13.55 6.58
C TYR A 70 -8.17 -14.44 5.88
N GLY A 71 -8.86 -13.89 4.87
CA GLY A 71 -9.95 -14.57 4.18
C GLY A 71 -11.25 -14.64 4.99
N ALA A 72 -12.33 -15.07 4.32
CA ALA A 72 -13.65 -15.26 4.92
C ALA A 72 -13.64 -16.30 6.06
N ASN A 73 -12.83 -17.35 5.90
CA ASN A 73 -12.75 -18.50 6.81
C ASN A 73 -11.50 -18.45 7.69
N PHE A 74 -11.15 -17.27 8.21
CA PHE A 74 -9.94 -17.06 8.99
C PHE A 74 -9.77 -18.03 10.18
N GLU A 75 -8.52 -18.31 10.51
CA GLU A 75 -8.12 -19.07 11.68
C GLU A 75 -8.03 -18.16 12.90
N LEU A 76 -8.75 -18.51 13.97
CA LEU A 76 -8.79 -17.71 15.21
C LEU A 76 -7.39 -17.45 15.77
N GLY A 77 -6.50 -18.44 15.77
CA GLY A 77 -5.13 -18.28 16.28
C GLY A 77 -4.32 -17.19 15.56
N ARG A 78 -4.59 -16.93 14.28
CA ARG A 78 -3.90 -15.87 13.52
C ARG A 78 -4.46 -14.47 13.78
N VAL A 79 -5.72 -14.38 14.17
CA VAL A 79 -6.49 -13.13 14.29
C VAL A 79 -6.60 -12.67 15.75
N TYR A 80 -6.53 -13.59 16.72
CA TYR A 80 -6.77 -13.35 18.15
C TYR A 80 -6.05 -12.14 18.75
N ARG A 81 -4.83 -11.85 18.27
CA ARG A 81 -3.98 -10.75 18.79
C ARG A 81 -3.81 -9.60 17.82
N GLN A 82 -4.52 -9.62 16.69
CA GLN A 82 -4.32 -8.61 15.67
C GLN A 82 -5.06 -7.34 16.06
N PRO A 83 -4.34 -6.22 16.30
CA PRO A 83 -4.99 -4.95 16.49
C PRO A 83 -5.60 -4.51 15.15
N ASN A 84 -6.65 -3.68 15.22
CA ASN A 84 -7.20 -2.98 14.06
C ASN A 84 -7.66 -3.89 12.90
N LEU A 85 -8.59 -4.79 13.18
CA LEU A 85 -9.22 -5.60 12.14
C LEU A 85 -10.29 -4.80 11.39
N LEU A 86 -10.40 -5.05 10.09
CA LEU A 86 -11.42 -4.52 9.22
C LEU A 86 -12.13 -5.66 8.49
N THR A 87 -13.45 -5.74 8.62
CA THR A 87 -14.25 -6.56 7.71
C THR A 87 -14.45 -5.80 6.42
N VAL A 88 -14.14 -6.43 5.30
CA VAL A 88 -14.46 -5.94 3.96
C VAL A 88 -15.66 -6.70 3.42
N LYS A 89 -16.64 -5.97 2.86
CA LYS A 89 -17.75 -6.54 2.08
C LYS A 89 -17.79 -5.81 0.75
N ALA A 90 -17.70 -6.51 -0.36
CA ALA A 90 -17.79 -5.92 -1.69
C ALA A 90 -18.88 -6.60 -2.51
N GLU A 91 -19.49 -5.86 -3.42
CA GLU A 91 -20.47 -6.42 -4.35
C GLU A 91 -19.79 -7.46 -5.25
N GLN A 92 -18.59 -7.15 -5.71
CA GLN A 92 -17.82 -7.98 -6.62
C GLN A 92 -16.33 -7.89 -6.28
N MET A 93 -15.67 -9.04 -6.29
CA MET A 93 -14.21 -9.15 -6.41
C MET A 93 -13.92 -9.67 -7.81
N ILE A 94 -13.07 -8.96 -8.55
CA ILE A 94 -12.58 -9.37 -9.88
C ILE A 94 -11.09 -9.62 -9.74
N GLN A 95 -10.66 -10.84 -10.02
CA GLN A 95 -9.25 -11.18 -10.09
C GLN A 95 -8.93 -11.49 -11.55
N ARG A 96 -7.94 -10.79 -12.10
CA ARG A 96 -7.36 -11.06 -13.42
C ARG A 96 -5.92 -11.48 -13.18
N THR A 97 -5.55 -12.69 -13.57
CA THR A 97 -4.20 -13.21 -13.34
C THR A 97 -3.73 -14.00 -14.54
N SER A 98 -2.51 -13.75 -14.98
CA SER A 98 -1.87 -14.54 -16.03
C SER A 98 -1.69 -15.99 -15.57
N GLN A 99 -2.22 -16.93 -16.35
CA GLN A 99 -2.10 -18.37 -16.08
C GLN A 99 -0.65 -18.84 -16.29
N ASP A 100 -0.03 -18.37 -17.38
CA ASP A 100 1.39 -18.53 -17.65
C ASP A 100 2.08 -17.17 -17.63
N SER A 101 2.56 -16.84 -16.44
CA SER A 101 3.30 -15.61 -16.17
C SER A 101 4.53 -15.43 -17.05
N THR A 102 5.12 -16.53 -17.56
CA THR A 102 6.28 -16.38 -18.43
C THR A 102 5.87 -16.14 -19.87
N ALA A 103 4.86 -16.86 -20.37
CA ALA A 103 4.35 -16.61 -21.72
C ALA A 103 3.85 -15.16 -21.85
N ALA A 104 3.13 -14.64 -20.84
CA ALA A 104 2.69 -13.24 -20.85
C ALA A 104 3.87 -12.25 -20.83
N PHE A 105 4.93 -12.55 -20.09
CA PHE A 105 6.14 -11.73 -20.09
C PHE A 105 6.90 -11.80 -21.42
N GLU A 106 7.00 -12.98 -22.03
CA GLU A 106 7.58 -13.20 -23.36
C GLU A 106 6.82 -12.42 -24.42
N ALA A 107 5.47 -12.45 -24.40
CA ALA A 107 4.62 -11.67 -25.30
C ALA A 107 4.92 -10.16 -25.19
N VAL A 108 5.00 -9.61 -23.97
CA VAL A 108 5.38 -8.20 -23.76
C VAL A 108 6.80 -7.91 -24.28
N CYS A 109 7.77 -8.78 -24.04
CA CYS A 109 9.15 -8.58 -24.50
C CYS A 109 9.33 -8.77 -26.02
N ASN A 110 8.41 -9.46 -26.68
CA ASN A 110 8.40 -9.62 -28.13
C ASN A 110 7.99 -8.33 -28.86
N ASP A 111 7.36 -7.37 -28.16
CA ASP A 111 7.12 -6.03 -28.67
C ASP A 111 8.43 -5.19 -28.73
N PRO A 112 8.84 -4.71 -29.93
CA PRO A 112 9.98 -3.81 -30.08
C PRO A 112 9.92 -2.54 -29.23
N ASP A 113 8.72 -1.97 -29.02
CA ASP A 113 8.55 -0.74 -28.26
C ASP A 113 8.80 -0.99 -26.77
N ALA A 114 8.31 -2.12 -26.26
CA ALA A 114 8.60 -2.58 -24.90
C ALA A 114 10.11 -2.78 -24.68
N ARG A 115 10.81 -3.41 -25.64
CA ARG A 115 12.27 -3.59 -25.55
C ARG A 115 13.01 -2.26 -25.55
N THR A 116 12.57 -1.31 -26.36
CA THR A 116 13.16 0.04 -26.41
C THR A 116 12.97 0.76 -25.08
N TRP A 117 11.76 0.67 -24.49
CA TRP A 117 11.48 1.23 -23.18
C TRP A 117 12.32 0.58 -22.08
N ILE A 118 12.44 -0.76 -22.07
CA ILE A 118 13.29 -1.50 -21.12
C ILE A 118 14.76 -1.07 -21.27
N TYR A 119 15.29 -1.02 -22.50
CA TYR A 119 16.66 -0.60 -22.78
C TYR A 119 16.95 0.79 -22.20
N ASN A 120 16.07 1.77 -22.47
CA ASN A 120 16.23 3.14 -21.97
C ASN A 120 16.14 3.21 -20.44
N THR A 121 15.24 2.45 -19.84
CA THR A 121 15.01 2.42 -18.39
C THR A 121 16.21 1.83 -17.64
N VAL A 122 16.79 0.73 -18.15
CA VAL A 122 18.01 0.12 -17.61
C VAL A 122 19.19 1.06 -17.75
N LYS A 123 19.34 1.71 -18.91
CA LYS A 123 20.42 2.69 -19.15
C LYS A 123 20.34 3.88 -18.18
N ALA A 124 19.12 4.26 -17.78
CA ALA A 124 18.87 5.26 -16.74
C ALA A 124 19.07 4.73 -15.31
N GLY A 125 19.39 3.44 -15.12
CA GLY A 125 19.61 2.82 -13.82
C GLY A 125 18.34 2.67 -12.97
N LYS A 126 17.15 2.71 -13.59
CA LYS A 126 15.88 2.60 -12.88
C LYS A 126 15.49 1.12 -12.67
N PRO A 127 14.81 0.80 -11.56
CA PRO A 127 14.27 -0.54 -11.35
C PRO A 127 13.11 -0.83 -12.32
N LEU A 128 12.85 -2.13 -12.56
CA LEU A 128 11.86 -2.61 -13.50
C LEU A 128 10.97 -3.67 -12.86
N TYR A 129 9.68 -3.61 -13.18
CA TYR A 129 8.66 -4.53 -12.71
C TYR A 129 7.64 -4.80 -13.81
N ILE A 130 6.96 -5.95 -13.72
CA ILE A 130 5.81 -6.27 -14.57
C ILE A 130 4.61 -6.68 -13.71
N VAL A 131 3.42 -6.23 -14.12
CA VAL A 131 2.14 -6.64 -13.55
C VAL A 131 1.66 -7.90 -14.26
N LEU A 132 1.48 -9.00 -13.52
CA LEU A 132 1.00 -10.28 -14.04
C LEU A 132 -0.34 -10.69 -13.43
N GLY A 133 -0.88 -9.86 -12.54
CA GLY A 133 -2.21 -10.05 -12.02
C GLY A 133 -2.68 -8.91 -11.13
N ILE A 134 -3.99 -8.73 -11.04
CA ILE A 134 -4.66 -7.70 -10.27
C ILE A 134 -5.87 -8.29 -9.55
N THR A 135 -6.20 -7.73 -8.39
CA THR A 135 -7.42 -8.03 -7.64
C THR A 135 -8.14 -6.74 -7.35
N GLU A 136 -9.27 -6.55 -8.02
CA GLU A 136 -10.16 -5.42 -7.87
C GLU A 136 -11.32 -5.76 -6.94
N LEU A 137 -11.70 -4.82 -6.08
CA LEU A 137 -12.96 -4.86 -5.35
C LEU A 137 -13.85 -3.73 -5.86
N LYS A 138 -15.12 -4.04 -6.13
CA LYS A 138 -16.15 -3.07 -6.52
C LYS A 138 -17.15 -2.84 -5.39
N ASN A 139 -17.44 -1.57 -5.14
CA ASN A 139 -18.39 -1.09 -4.12
C ASN A 139 -18.10 -1.68 -2.73
N ALA A 140 -16.82 -1.80 -2.39
CA ALA A 140 -16.36 -2.34 -1.12
C ALA A 140 -16.68 -1.42 0.05
N VAL A 141 -17.22 -1.99 1.11
CA VAL A 141 -17.54 -1.36 2.38
C VAL A 141 -16.63 -1.95 3.44
N PHE A 142 -16.01 -1.07 4.23
CA PHE A 142 -15.14 -1.45 5.32
C PHE A 142 -15.79 -1.14 6.67
N LYS A 143 -15.78 -2.12 7.58
CA LYS A 143 -16.25 -1.97 8.95
C LYS A 143 -15.17 -2.39 9.93
N ARG A 144 -15.09 -1.71 11.06
CA ARG A 144 -14.22 -2.13 12.17
C ARG A 144 -14.70 -3.47 12.69
N ALA A 145 -13.80 -4.43 12.80
CA ALA A 145 -14.11 -5.75 13.32
C ALA A 145 -13.43 -5.95 14.67
N LYS A 146 -14.16 -6.49 15.63
CA LYS A 146 -13.61 -7.00 16.89
C LYS A 146 -14.07 -8.44 17.06
N LEU A 147 -13.17 -9.32 17.46
CA LEU A 147 -13.54 -10.69 17.81
C LEU A 147 -14.51 -10.66 18.99
N GLN A 148 -15.64 -11.36 18.84
CA GLN A 148 -16.58 -11.57 19.94
C GLN A 148 -15.98 -12.56 20.94
N ASP A 149 -16.50 -12.57 22.17
CA ASP A 149 -16.20 -13.57 23.20
C ASP A 149 -14.69 -13.74 23.47
N PHE A 150 -13.93 -12.64 23.38
CA PHE A 150 -12.46 -12.63 23.51
C PHE A 150 -11.78 -13.70 22.64
N GLY A 151 -12.27 -13.97 21.43
CA GLY A 151 -11.67 -14.92 20.49
C GLY A 151 -11.96 -16.39 20.78
N ALA A 152 -12.98 -16.70 21.60
CA ALA A 152 -13.51 -18.05 21.73
C ALA A 152 -14.41 -18.47 20.54
N SER A 153 -14.89 -17.51 19.74
CA SER A 153 -15.74 -17.76 18.58
C SER A 153 -15.27 -16.99 17.34
N LYS A 154 -15.57 -17.51 16.13
CA LYS A 154 -15.30 -16.81 14.86
C LYS A 154 -16.25 -15.64 14.59
N ARG A 155 -17.11 -15.30 15.55
CA ARG A 155 -18.07 -14.21 15.38
C ARG A 155 -17.34 -12.87 15.51
N LEU A 156 -17.66 -11.97 14.60
CA LEU A 156 -17.11 -10.62 14.58
C LEU A 156 -18.22 -9.64 14.96
N ASN A 157 -17.93 -8.77 15.91
CA ASN A 157 -18.72 -7.57 16.14
C ASN A 157 -18.24 -6.51 15.14
N GLU A 158 -19.12 -6.13 14.20
CA GLU A 158 -18.83 -5.17 13.12
C GLU A 158 -19.37 -3.79 13.54
N GLN A 159 -18.51 -2.80 13.63
CA GLN A 159 -18.84 -1.40 13.95
C GLN A 159 -18.46 -0.48 12.78
N PRO A 160 -19.16 0.66 12.59
CA PRO A 160 -18.73 1.68 11.64
C PRO A 160 -17.31 2.18 11.94
N ILE A 161 -16.63 2.70 10.92
CA ILE A 161 -15.29 3.29 11.08
C ILE A 161 -15.45 4.66 11.77
N GLU A 162 -14.80 4.84 12.91
CA GLU A 162 -14.82 6.09 13.68
C GLU A 162 -14.08 7.22 12.94
N GLN A 163 -14.52 8.47 13.15
CA GLN A 163 -13.86 9.65 12.60
C GLN A 163 -12.44 9.77 13.18
N GLY A 164 -11.42 9.88 12.31
CA GLY A 164 -10.01 9.87 12.72
C GLY A 164 -9.40 8.48 12.90
N ALA A 165 -10.11 7.41 12.55
CA ALA A 165 -9.54 6.07 12.56
C ALA A 165 -8.35 5.95 11.60
N LYS A 166 -7.32 5.23 12.05
CA LYS A 166 -6.14 4.86 11.25
C LYS A 166 -6.51 3.78 10.24
N VAL A 167 -7.01 4.20 9.09
CA VAL A 167 -7.35 3.38 7.90
C VAL A 167 -6.75 4.03 6.65
N PRO A 168 -6.67 3.36 5.48
CA PRO A 168 -6.08 3.97 4.28
C PRO A 168 -6.79 5.28 3.92
N LYS A 169 -6.05 6.29 3.42
CA LYS A 169 -6.61 7.62 3.07
C LYS A 169 -7.90 7.56 2.22
N PRO A 170 -8.03 6.65 1.22
CA PRO A 170 -9.27 6.50 0.48
C PRO A 170 -10.48 6.09 1.34
N LEU A 171 -10.26 5.38 2.45
CA LEU A 171 -11.31 5.06 3.43
C LEU A 171 -11.55 6.20 4.44
N GLN A 172 -10.54 7.05 4.69
CA GLN A 172 -10.69 8.20 5.59
C GLN A 172 -11.56 9.31 4.98
N ARG A 173 -11.33 9.66 3.70
CA ARG A 173 -12.08 10.73 3.03
C ARG A 173 -13.58 10.45 3.00
N THR A 174 -13.94 9.20 2.81
CA THR A 174 -15.34 8.76 2.74
C THR A 174 -15.99 8.61 4.12
N ALA A 175 -15.20 8.42 5.18
CA ALA A 175 -15.67 8.51 6.57
C ALA A 175 -15.82 9.96 7.06
N SER A 176 -15.10 10.92 6.46
CA SER A 176 -15.13 12.34 6.83
C SER A 176 -15.99 13.22 5.92
N SER A 177 -16.47 12.71 4.78
CA SER A 177 -17.25 13.52 3.84
C SER A 177 -18.68 13.67 4.31
N ASP A 178 -18.92 14.77 5.03
CA ASP A 178 -20.21 15.47 5.19
C ASP A 178 -20.65 16.17 3.87
N SER A 179 -20.19 15.68 2.72
CA SER A 179 -20.53 16.23 1.41
C SER A 179 -21.89 15.68 0.98
N GLY A 180 -22.92 16.41 1.36
CA GLY A 180 -24.31 16.14 1.06
C GLY A 180 -24.61 15.86 -0.41
N LEU A 181 -25.02 14.62 -0.69
CA LEU A 181 -26.08 14.21 -1.62
C LEU A 181 -26.20 12.67 -1.59
N GLY A 182 -26.36 12.11 -0.41
CA GLY A 182 -26.56 10.67 -0.21
C GLY A 182 -27.05 10.43 1.22
N GLY A 183 -28.27 9.90 1.36
CA GLY A 183 -29.04 9.92 2.59
C GLY A 183 -28.35 9.37 3.85
N ILE A 184 -28.82 9.87 4.98
CA ILE A 184 -28.68 9.32 6.33
C ILE A 184 -28.62 7.78 6.27
N GLY A 185 -27.46 7.19 6.61
CA GLY A 185 -27.33 5.74 6.86
C GLY A 185 -26.59 4.88 5.84
N HIS A 186 -25.90 5.44 4.84
CA HIS A 186 -25.08 4.63 3.92
C HIS A 186 -23.60 4.55 4.33
N ASP A 187 -23.10 3.33 4.48
CA ASP A 187 -21.68 3.08 4.69
C ASP A 187 -20.88 3.52 3.45
N PRO A 188 -19.67 4.08 3.61
CA PRO A 188 -18.87 4.52 2.49
C PRO A 188 -18.40 3.36 1.60
N HIS A 189 -18.64 3.48 0.30
CA HIS A 189 -18.21 2.52 -0.71
C HIS A 189 -16.91 2.98 -1.39
N ILE A 190 -16.00 2.04 -1.65
CA ILE A 190 -14.77 2.24 -2.42
C ILE A 190 -14.62 1.15 -3.49
N SER A 191 -14.14 1.55 -4.66
CA SER A 191 -13.74 0.63 -5.73
C SER A 191 -12.28 0.87 -6.09
N GLY A 192 -11.54 -0.20 -6.39
CA GLY A 192 -10.12 -0.10 -6.75
C GLY A 192 -9.39 -1.43 -6.75
N VAL A 193 -8.09 -1.40 -7.06
CA VAL A 193 -7.17 -2.53 -6.96
C VAL A 193 -6.67 -2.65 -5.52
N PHE A 194 -6.90 -3.80 -4.91
CA PHE A 194 -6.47 -4.12 -3.54
C PHE A 194 -5.33 -5.13 -3.52
N GLY A 195 -5.10 -5.87 -4.60
CA GLY A 195 -3.99 -6.82 -4.69
C GLY A 195 -3.35 -6.82 -6.07
N MET A 196 -2.06 -7.15 -6.13
CA MET A 196 -1.32 -7.25 -7.39
C MET A 196 -0.32 -8.42 -7.37
N ASP A 197 -0.23 -9.18 -8.45
CA ASP A 197 0.95 -10.01 -8.75
C ASP A 197 1.93 -9.16 -9.55
N ILE A 198 2.98 -8.71 -8.88
CA ILE A 198 4.07 -7.95 -9.49
C ILE A 198 5.33 -8.77 -9.40
N ARG A 199 6.10 -8.82 -10.49
CA ARG A 199 7.40 -9.49 -10.49
C ARG A 199 8.51 -8.51 -10.80
N ARG A 200 9.66 -8.76 -10.17
CA ARG A 200 10.89 -8.02 -10.48
C ARG A 200 11.34 -8.39 -11.87
N VAL A 201 11.66 -7.38 -12.67
CA VAL A 201 12.33 -7.55 -13.95
C VAL A 201 13.75 -7.02 -13.79
N THR A 202 14.72 -7.76 -14.28
CA THR A 202 16.10 -7.29 -14.41
C THR A 202 16.42 -7.22 -15.89
N ALA A 203 17.24 -6.27 -16.30
CA ALA A 203 17.76 -6.27 -17.65
C ALA A 203 19.18 -5.74 -17.68
N LYS A 204 19.96 -6.25 -18.64
CA LYS A 204 21.38 -5.95 -18.82
C LYS A 204 21.65 -5.75 -20.30
N ILE A 205 22.45 -4.74 -20.63
CA ILE A 205 22.98 -4.54 -21.98
C ILE A 205 24.37 -5.18 -21.98
N THR A 206 24.56 -6.20 -22.80
CA THR A 206 25.82 -6.97 -22.82
C THR A 206 26.12 -7.50 -24.22
N THR A 207 27.07 -8.40 -24.34
CA THR A 207 27.35 -9.15 -25.57
C THR A 207 26.99 -10.63 -25.38
N PRO A 208 26.65 -11.36 -26.45
CA PRO A 208 26.32 -12.79 -26.35
C PRO A 208 27.41 -13.68 -25.74
N ALA A 209 28.67 -13.23 -25.76
CA ALA A 209 29.80 -13.96 -25.20
C ALA A 209 30.01 -13.72 -23.69
N ALA A 210 29.32 -12.75 -23.09
CA ALA A 210 29.49 -12.42 -21.68
C ALA A 210 28.87 -13.50 -20.78
N PRO A 211 29.58 -13.97 -19.75
CA PRO A 211 29.06 -14.98 -18.83
C PRO A 211 27.99 -14.39 -17.90
N HIS A 212 27.07 -15.25 -17.45
CA HIS A 212 26.16 -14.93 -16.36
C HIS A 212 26.88 -14.80 -15.02
N GLU A 213 26.34 -13.94 -14.17
CA GLU A 213 26.72 -13.82 -12.77
C GLU A 213 25.87 -14.75 -11.90
N LEU A 214 26.34 -15.07 -10.67
CA LEU A 214 25.57 -15.91 -9.74
C LEU A 214 24.21 -15.31 -9.38
N SER A 215 24.06 -13.99 -9.40
CA SER A 215 22.78 -13.30 -9.20
C SER A 215 21.75 -13.58 -10.29
N ASP A 216 22.21 -13.97 -11.49
CA ASP A 216 21.34 -14.16 -12.66
C ASP A 216 20.53 -15.46 -12.58
N LEU A 217 20.95 -16.42 -11.74
CA LEU A 217 20.30 -17.73 -11.58
C LEU A 217 18.86 -17.64 -11.06
N LYS A 218 18.45 -16.50 -10.50
CA LYS A 218 17.10 -16.30 -9.94
C LYS A 218 16.07 -15.85 -10.99
N TYR A 219 16.50 -15.70 -12.24
CA TYR A 219 15.69 -15.11 -13.31
C TYR A 219 15.54 -16.06 -14.49
N ARG A 220 14.39 -15.99 -15.15
CA ARG A 220 14.20 -16.60 -16.48
C ARG A 220 14.52 -15.55 -17.54
N TRP A 221 15.54 -15.83 -18.35
CA TRP A 221 16.13 -14.87 -19.27
C TRP A 221 15.61 -14.99 -20.70
N LEU A 222 15.38 -13.83 -21.31
CA LEU A 222 15.10 -13.63 -22.72
C LEU A 222 16.20 -12.75 -23.31
N TYR A 223 16.52 -12.98 -24.58
CA TYR A 223 17.67 -12.39 -25.25
C TYR A 223 17.22 -11.76 -26.56
N TYR A 224 17.59 -10.50 -26.76
CA TYR A 224 17.22 -9.75 -27.95
C TYR A 224 18.40 -8.95 -28.46
N ASP A 225 18.63 -8.96 -29.77
CA ASP A 225 19.66 -8.13 -30.38
C ASP A 225 19.22 -6.66 -30.36
N VAL A 226 20.15 -5.76 -30.02
CA VAL A 226 19.88 -4.31 -30.02
C VAL A 226 20.05 -3.80 -31.45
N THR A 227 18.96 -3.34 -32.05
CA THR A 227 18.96 -2.80 -33.42
C THR A 227 19.82 -1.54 -33.50
N GLY A 228 20.71 -1.48 -34.50
CA GLY A 228 21.57 -0.32 -34.74
C GLY A 228 22.84 -0.24 -33.89
N SER A 229 23.17 -1.27 -33.10
CA SER A 229 24.43 -1.30 -32.33
C SER A 229 25.59 -1.80 -33.19
N GLU A 230 26.63 -0.97 -33.36
CA GLU A 230 27.89 -1.35 -34.05
C GLU A 230 28.67 -2.43 -33.28
N ALA A 231 28.47 -2.51 -31.96
CA ALA A 231 29.19 -3.39 -31.05
C ALA A 231 28.54 -4.77 -30.84
N LYS A 232 27.51 -5.12 -31.63
CA LYS A 232 26.72 -6.35 -31.47
C LYS A 232 26.16 -6.50 -30.04
N GLU A 233 25.61 -5.41 -29.51
CA GLU A 233 24.96 -5.44 -28.19
C GLU A 233 23.71 -6.31 -28.20
N GLN A 234 23.48 -6.95 -27.06
CA GLN A 234 22.34 -7.79 -26.78
C GLN A 234 21.67 -7.29 -25.49
N LEU A 235 20.37 -7.12 -25.55
CA LEU A 235 19.52 -6.86 -24.41
C LEU A 235 19.08 -8.19 -23.79
N MET A 236 19.53 -8.44 -22.58
CA MET A 236 19.12 -9.57 -21.76
C MET A 236 18.07 -9.11 -20.77
N ILE A 237 16.90 -9.77 -20.75
CA ILE A 237 15.77 -9.41 -19.88
C ILE A 237 15.37 -10.63 -19.06
N GLY A 238 15.43 -10.50 -17.74
CA GLY A 238 15.17 -11.57 -16.78
C GLY A 238 13.88 -11.34 -15.99
N LEU A 239 12.96 -12.31 -16.03
CA LEU A 239 11.79 -12.35 -15.16
C LEU A 239 12.14 -13.00 -13.81
N GLY A 240 11.95 -12.26 -12.73
CA GLY A 240 12.26 -12.70 -11.38
C GLY A 240 11.03 -13.21 -10.61
N GLN A 241 11.21 -13.29 -9.28
CA GLN A 241 10.17 -13.72 -8.36
C GLN A 241 9.11 -12.63 -8.12
N GLN A 242 7.94 -13.07 -7.67
CA GLN A 242 6.86 -12.22 -7.21
C GLN A 242 7.25 -11.41 -5.97
N LEU A 243 6.89 -10.12 -5.96
CA LEU A 243 7.00 -9.25 -4.80
C LEU A 243 5.99 -9.67 -3.74
N LYS A 244 6.48 -9.85 -2.50
CA LYS A 244 5.64 -10.12 -1.34
C LYS A 244 5.01 -8.82 -0.83
N ALA A 245 3.84 -8.92 -0.19
CA ALA A 245 3.16 -7.77 0.41
C ALA A 245 4.07 -6.94 1.35
N ASN A 246 4.94 -7.60 2.13
CA ASN A 246 5.91 -6.92 3.00
C ASN A 246 6.92 -6.07 2.21
N GLU A 247 7.35 -6.52 1.03
CA GLU A 247 8.29 -5.77 0.18
C GLU A 247 7.61 -4.53 -0.40
N LEU A 248 6.37 -4.67 -0.88
CA LEU A 248 5.57 -3.54 -1.34
C LEU A 248 5.37 -2.51 -0.23
N ARG A 249 5.15 -2.95 1.02
CA ARG A 249 5.03 -2.03 2.15
C ARG A 249 6.33 -1.26 2.41
N LEU A 250 7.48 -1.93 2.39
CA LEU A 250 8.78 -1.27 2.53
C LEU A 250 9.05 -0.25 1.42
N MET A 251 8.53 -0.47 0.21
CA MET A 251 8.64 0.48 -0.90
C MET A 251 7.83 1.76 -0.66
N LEU A 252 6.69 1.70 0.05
CA LEU A 252 5.98 2.93 0.46
C LEU A 252 6.81 3.75 1.46
N ASP A 253 7.48 3.10 2.40
CA ASP A 253 8.26 3.80 3.45
C ASP A 253 9.47 4.54 2.85
N LEU A 254 9.92 4.10 1.67
CA LEU A 254 11.03 4.69 0.93
C LEU A 254 10.57 5.71 -0.13
N SER A 255 9.28 5.76 -0.48
CA SER A 255 8.80 6.73 -1.47
C SER A 255 8.60 8.11 -0.81
N GLU A 256 9.11 9.14 -1.51
CA GLU A 256 9.33 10.51 -1.01
C GLU A 256 8.09 11.25 -0.48
N ASP A 257 6.89 10.70 -0.65
CA ASP A 257 5.63 11.29 -0.16
C ASP A 257 5.59 11.41 1.37
N ASP A 258 6.26 10.52 2.11
CA ASP A 258 6.38 10.62 3.57
C ASP A 258 7.55 11.54 4.00
N VAL A 259 8.57 11.74 3.15
CA VAL A 259 9.65 12.70 3.41
C VAL A 259 9.12 14.13 3.27
N GLN A 260 8.29 14.40 2.27
CA GLN A 260 7.69 15.71 2.06
C GLN A 260 6.73 16.08 3.20
N PHE A 261 5.91 15.14 3.68
CA PHE A 261 5.02 15.36 4.82
C PHE A 261 5.80 15.56 6.14
N ASN A 262 6.89 14.79 6.35
CA ASN A 262 7.75 14.99 7.51
C ASN A 262 8.49 16.33 7.45
N LEU A 263 8.95 16.78 6.27
CA LEU A 263 9.55 18.10 6.08
C LEU A 263 8.54 19.23 6.31
N GLU A 264 7.30 19.09 5.84
CA GLU A 264 6.23 20.07 6.10
C GLU A 264 5.82 20.10 7.57
N ALA A 265 5.75 18.95 8.24
CA ALA A 265 5.44 18.86 9.68
C ALA A 265 6.57 19.45 10.53
N ILE A 266 7.84 19.17 10.19
CA ILE A 266 9.01 19.78 10.84
C ILE A 266 9.03 21.29 10.58
N SER A 267 8.73 21.73 9.36
CA SER A 267 8.67 23.16 9.01
C SER A 267 7.58 23.88 9.80
N LYS A 268 6.38 23.30 9.93
CA LYS A 268 5.30 23.85 10.77
C LYS A 268 5.66 23.89 12.25
N LEU A 269 6.23 22.81 12.80
CA LEU A 269 6.73 22.78 14.18
C LEU A 269 7.84 23.82 14.43
N SER A 270 8.71 24.05 13.44
CA SER A 270 9.76 25.07 13.53
C SER A 270 9.18 26.50 13.48
N LEU A 271 8.14 26.71 12.68
CA LEU A 271 7.46 28.01 12.54
C LEU A 271 6.68 28.36 13.81
N ASP A 272 6.03 27.38 14.41
CA ASP A 272 5.30 27.52 15.68
C ASP A 272 6.26 27.74 16.85
N ALA A 273 7.42 27.06 16.87
CA ALA A 273 8.47 27.30 17.86
C ALA A 273 9.07 28.72 17.75
N MET A 274 9.24 29.24 16.53
CA MET A 274 9.70 30.63 16.33
C MET A 274 8.62 31.66 16.69
N SER A 275 7.34 31.40 16.42
CA SER A 275 6.23 32.26 16.89
C SER A 275 6.09 32.27 18.41
N ALA A 276 6.30 31.13 19.08
CA ALA A 276 6.27 31.04 20.55
C ALA A 276 7.47 31.76 21.20
N ALA A 277 8.63 31.77 20.56
CA ALA A 277 9.80 32.52 21.01
C ALA A 277 9.72 34.03 20.70
N ALA A 278 8.82 34.45 19.83
CA ALA A 278 8.61 35.85 19.44
C ALA A 278 7.50 36.58 20.22
N SER A 279 6.89 35.94 21.23
CA SER A 279 5.96 36.63 22.13
C SER A 279 6.71 37.54 23.12
N PRO A 280 6.52 38.87 23.08
CA PRO A 280 7.15 39.77 24.04
C PRO A 280 6.51 39.62 25.43
N MET A 281 7.37 39.64 26.45
CA MET A 281 7.03 39.56 27.88
C MET A 281 5.82 40.43 28.26
N LEU A 282 4.75 39.81 28.74
CA LEU A 282 3.74 40.49 29.54
C LEU A 282 4.05 40.28 31.02
N CYS A 283 4.33 41.40 31.68
CA CYS A 283 4.71 41.51 33.08
C CYS A 283 3.67 40.89 34.03
N PRO A 284 4.08 40.28 35.16
CA PRO A 284 3.15 39.90 36.22
C PRO A 284 2.81 41.14 37.05
N SER A 285 1.58 41.65 36.92
CA SER A 285 1.02 42.62 37.87
C SER A 285 0.52 41.88 39.11
N SER A 286 1.14 42.18 40.25
CA SER A 286 0.61 41.86 41.59
C SER A 286 -0.74 42.55 41.83
N PRO A 287 -1.55 42.02 42.76
CA PRO A 287 -2.13 42.90 43.76
C PRO A 287 -1.90 42.41 45.18
N ALA A 288 -1.95 43.39 46.08
CA ALA A 288 -1.43 43.35 47.43
C ALA A 288 -2.28 42.56 48.44
N LEU A 289 -1.55 42.06 49.42
CA LEU A 289 -1.92 41.71 50.79
C LEU A 289 -2.98 42.62 51.45
N ARG A 290 -4.02 41.99 52.02
CA ARG A 290 -4.61 42.24 53.36
C ARG A 290 -5.42 40.98 53.68
N GLY A 291 -5.16 40.16 54.68
CA GLY A 291 -4.61 40.43 56.00
C GLY A 291 -5.62 39.89 57.00
N ARG A 292 -5.32 38.75 57.63
CA ARG A 292 -5.78 38.32 58.96
C ARG A 292 -5.21 36.94 59.29
N SER A 293 -4.12 36.96 60.04
CA SER A 293 -3.66 35.88 60.92
C SER A 293 -4.75 35.60 61.99
N PRO A 294 -4.77 34.42 62.62
CA PRO A 294 -3.78 34.15 63.68
C PRO A 294 -3.25 32.70 63.73
N SER A 295 -1.97 32.58 64.04
CA SER A 295 -1.34 31.41 64.70
C SER A 295 -1.41 31.60 66.24
N PRO A 296 -0.98 30.67 67.13
CA PRO A 296 -0.29 29.40 66.90
C PRO A 296 -0.80 28.19 67.73
N ASN A 297 -0.32 26.99 67.34
CA ASN A 297 -0.25 25.73 68.11
C ASN A 297 0.14 25.91 69.62
N PRO A 298 -0.14 24.97 70.56
CA PRO A 298 0.37 23.58 70.46
C PRO A 298 -0.34 22.44 71.26
N ALA A 299 0.13 21.21 70.97
CA ALA A 299 0.37 20.06 71.87
C ALA A 299 -0.77 19.12 72.36
N LEU A 300 -0.59 17.84 71.96
CA LEU A 300 -0.62 16.59 72.75
C LEU A 300 -1.94 16.08 73.38
N LEU A 301 -2.31 14.85 72.99
CA LEU A 301 -2.55 13.63 73.82
C LEU A 301 -3.40 12.64 72.98
N ARG A 302 -2.89 11.43 72.63
CA ARG A 302 -3.20 10.11 73.29
C ARG A 302 -4.69 10.00 73.70
N SER A 303 -5.45 8.93 73.42
CA SER A 303 -5.15 7.52 73.22
C SER A 303 -6.41 6.79 72.70
N GLN A 304 -6.21 5.52 72.32
CA GLN A 304 -7.20 4.47 72.11
C GLN A 304 -8.31 4.42 73.18
N HIS A 305 -9.57 4.26 72.77
CA HIS A 305 -10.36 3.02 72.88
C HIS A 305 -11.73 3.19 72.19
#